data_AF-A0A7Y0NRU6-F1
#
_entry.id   AF-A0A7Y0NRU6-F1
#
_cell.length_a   1.000
_cell.length_b   1.000
_cell.length_c   1.000
_cell.angle_alpha   90.00
_cell.angle_beta   90.00
_cell.angle_gamma   90.00
#
_symmetry.space_group_name_H-M   'P 1'
#
loop_
_entity.id
_entity.type
_entity.pdbx_description
1 polymer ?
#
loop_
_entity_poly.entity_id
_entity_poly.type
_entity_poly.pdbx_seq_one_letter_code
_entity_poly.pdbx_strand_id
1 'polypeptide(L)'
;MKTTKLLMSMIIATTLFFVGCKPKDAAIQAAIQAKEAAGITVAVTKGEVTLTGEVDDEDTKAKAEEIAKAEKGVKSVINNLTVKPADVPIVIAEDPTLIKNVADATKDFPTVKAEVKDGVVLLTGEIKKASLINLMQHLSALKPKKIDNKLIVK
;
A
#
# COMPACT_ATOMS: atom_id res chain seq x y z
N MET A 1 -5.65 -54.99 -7.55
CA MET A 1 -6.21 -54.23 -8.68
C MET A 1 -6.47 -52.79 -8.22
N LYS A 2 -5.91 -51.82 -8.96
CA LYS A 2 -6.31 -50.40 -9.15
C LYS A 2 -6.30 -49.51 -7.88
N THR A 3 -5.28 -48.70 -7.55
CA THR A 3 -4.63 -47.52 -8.19
C THR A 3 -5.49 -46.25 -8.33
N THR A 4 -4.93 -45.14 -7.78
CA THR A 4 -5.00 -43.72 -8.24
C THR A 4 -6.28 -42.93 -7.91
N LYS A 5 -6.31 -41.68 -7.39
CA LYS A 5 -5.49 -40.44 -7.52
C LYS A 5 -5.70 -39.58 -6.24
N LEU A 6 -4.67 -39.02 -5.60
CA LEU A 6 -3.88 -37.81 -5.92
C LEU A 6 -4.61 -36.47 -5.65
N LEU A 7 -4.11 -35.76 -4.63
CA LEU A 7 -4.01 -34.29 -4.39
C LEU A 7 -3.74 -34.16 -2.88
N MET A 8 -2.52 -34.14 -2.33
CA MET A 8 -1.28 -33.43 -2.65
C MET A 8 -1.44 -31.89 -2.71
N SER A 9 -1.35 -31.28 -1.54
CA SER A 9 -0.60 -30.04 -1.26
C SER A 9 -0.43 -30.03 0.27
N MET A 10 0.69 -30.47 0.89
CA MET A 10 2.03 -29.85 0.85
C MET A 10 1.86 -28.32 0.91
N ILE A 11 2.14 -27.66 2.02
CA ILE A 11 3.49 -27.51 2.57
C ILE A 11 3.47 -27.65 4.10
N ILE A 12 4.04 -28.77 4.56
CA ILE A 12 4.83 -28.78 5.79
C ILE A 12 6.08 -27.96 5.46
N ALA A 13 6.19 -26.79 6.07
CA ALA A 13 7.47 -26.16 6.29
C ALA A 13 7.37 -25.42 7.61
N THR A 14 7.27 -26.18 8.69
CA THR A 14 8.07 -25.92 9.89
C THR A 14 9.52 -25.80 9.42
N THR A 15 9.87 -24.66 8.82
CA THR A 15 11.26 -24.28 8.69
C THR A 15 11.71 -23.96 10.10
N LEU A 16 12.17 -25.01 10.78
CA LEU A 16 13.36 -24.93 11.60
C LEU A 16 14.46 -24.31 10.72
N PHE A 17 14.40 -23.00 10.50
CA PHE A 17 15.59 -22.24 10.21
C PHE A 17 16.40 -22.34 11.50
N PHE A 18 17.36 -23.25 11.47
CA PHE A 18 18.53 -23.27 12.34
C PHE A 18 19.25 -21.92 12.21
N VAL A 19 18.69 -20.88 12.81
CA VAL A 19 19.47 -19.68 13.09
C VAL A 19 20.18 -20.01 14.38
N GLY A 20 21.51 -20.06 14.33
CA GLY A 20 22.38 -20.04 15.50
C GLY A 20 22.23 -18.72 16.26
N CYS A 21 21.02 -18.48 16.78
CA CYS A 21 20.68 -17.33 17.57
C CYS A 21 21.27 -17.59 18.96
N LYS A 22 22.29 -16.80 19.33
CA LYS A 22 22.75 -16.81 20.71
C LYS A 22 21.56 -16.46 21.61
N PRO A 23 21.44 -17.01 22.84
CA PRO A 23 20.30 -16.75 23.72
C PRO A 23 20.05 -15.26 23.97
N LYS A 24 21.09 -14.43 23.82
CA LYS A 24 21.02 -12.98 23.94
C LYS A 24 20.29 -12.30 22.77
N ASP A 25 20.47 -12.78 21.54
CA ASP A 25 19.87 -12.19 20.34
C ASP A 25 18.36 -12.51 20.29
N ALA A 26 17.98 -13.74 20.69
CA ALA A 26 16.57 -14.14 20.80
C ALA A 26 15.80 -13.31 21.84
N ALA A 27 16.44 -12.95 22.95
CA ALA A 27 15.83 -12.07 23.96
C ALA A 27 15.61 -10.64 23.44
N ILE A 28 16.58 -10.10 22.69
CA ILE A 28 16.44 -8.77 22.04
C ILE A 28 15.32 -8.81 20.99
N GLN A 29 15.28 -9.86 20.17
CA GLN A 29 14.23 -10.05 19.18
C GLN A 29 12.84 -10.05 19.81
N ALA A 30 12.64 -10.84 20.87
CA ALA A 30 11.36 -10.91 21.57
C ALA A 30 10.96 -9.58 22.22
N ALA A 31 11.92 -8.84 22.80
CA ALA A 31 11.67 -7.55 23.44
C ALA A 31 11.22 -6.48 22.44
N ILE A 32 11.82 -6.44 21.25
CA ILE A 32 11.44 -5.52 20.18
C ILE A 32 10.10 -5.95 19.60
N GLN A 33 9.95 -7.22 19.22
CA GLN A 33 8.73 -7.76 18.62
C GLN A 33 7.47 -7.53 19.48
N ALA A 34 7.60 -7.53 20.80
CA ALA A 34 6.50 -7.26 21.73
C ALA A 34 6.05 -5.79 21.78
N LYS A 35 6.90 -4.86 21.32
CA LYS A 35 6.63 -3.41 21.28
C LYS A 35 6.20 -2.92 19.90
N GLU A 36 6.47 -3.72 18.86
CA GLU A 36 6.14 -3.41 17.48
C GLU A 36 4.66 -3.66 17.13
N ALA A 37 4.20 -2.99 16.08
CA ALA A 37 2.85 -3.17 15.53
C ALA A 37 2.68 -4.54 14.86
N ALA A 38 1.42 -5.00 14.79
CA ALA A 38 1.08 -6.22 14.08
C ALA A 38 1.43 -6.08 12.58
N GLY A 39 2.14 -7.07 12.02
CA GLY A 39 2.60 -7.05 10.63
C GLY A 39 4.09 -6.74 10.46
N ILE A 40 4.76 -6.28 11.53
CA ILE A 40 6.21 -6.11 11.57
C ILE A 40 6.87 -7.41 12.02
N THR A 41 7.81 -7.90 11.23
CA THR A 41 8.67 -9.04 11.55
C THR A 41 10.06 -8.54 11.91
N VAL A 42 10.51 -8.90 13.11
CA VAL A 42 11.83 -8.54 13.65
C VAL A 42 12.77 -9.73 13.55
N ALA A 43 13.93 -9.55 12.91
CA ALA A 43 15.03 -10.50 12.92
C ALA A 43 16.26 -9.88 13.59
N VAL A 44 16.97 -10.64 14.44
CA VAL A 44 18.17 -10.16 15.12
C VAL A 44 19.34 -11.11 14.86
N THR A 45 20.45 -10.57 14.36
CA THR A 45 21.67 -11.35 14.10
C THR A 45 22.89 -10.58 14.64
N LYS A 46 23.54 -11.11 15.69
CA LYS A 46 24.77 -10.51 16.26
C LYS A 46 24.61 -9.05 16.71
N GLY A 47 23.42 -8.65 17.15
CA GLY A 47 23.07 -7.29 17.55
C GLY A 47 22.67 -6.36 16.40
N GLU A 48 22.56 -6.87 15.17
CA GLU A 48 21.92 -6.16 14.06
C GLU A 48 20.45 -6.55 14.00
N VAL A 49 19.56 -5.56 14.03
CA VAL A 49 18.10 -5.75 13.95
C VAL A 49 17.66 -5.46 12.53
N THR A 50 16.89 -6.36 11.94
CA THR A 50 16.24 -6.16 10.65
C THR A 50 14.73 -6.14 10.87
N LEU A 51 14.10 -5.02 10.51
CA LEU A 51 12.65 -4.84 10.53
C LEU A 51 12.12 -5.04 9.11
N THR A 52 11.17 -5.95 8.94
CA THR A 52 10.54 -6.25 7.64
C THR A 52 9.03 -6.33 7.81
N GLY A 53 8.27 -5.97 6.78
CA GLY A 53 6.82 -5.97 6.84
C GLY A 53 6.23 -4.71 6.25
N GLU A 54 4.92 -4.61 6.36
CA GLU A 54 4.13 -3.52 5.80
C GLU A 54 3.45 -2.76 6.94
N VAL A 55 3.55 -1.44 6.94
CA VAL A 55 2.97 -0.56 7.96
C VAL A 55 2.03 0.45 7.33
N ASP A 56 1.05 0.94 8.08
CA ASP A 56 -0.01 1.79 7.54
C ASP A 56 0.44 3.25 7.32
N ASP A 57 1.47 3.73 8.03
CA ASP A 57 1.96 5.11 7.95
C ASP A 57 3.49 5.24 8.18
N GLU A 58 4.06 6.37 7.77
CA GLU A 58 5.49 6.68 7.97
C GLU A 58 5.87 6.88 9.44
N ASP A 59 4.94 7.36 10.27
CA ASP A 59 5.17 7.56 11.71
C ASP A 59 5.42 6.23 12.43
N THR A 60 4.67 5.19 12.05
CA THR A 60 4.80 3.82 12.56
C THR A 60 6.13 3.22 12.11
N LYS A 61 6.52 3.45 10.85
CA LYS A 61 7.85 3.06 10.35
C LYS A 61 8.98 3.71 11.17
N ALA A 62 8.86 5.00 11.48
CA ALA A 62 9.86 5.73 12.25
C ALA A 62 9.92 5.26 13.71
N LYS A 63 8.76 5.06 14.35
CA LYS A 63 8.66 4.55 15.72
C LYS A 63 9.26 3.15 15.85
N ALA A 64 9.00 2.26 14.89
CA ALA A 64 9.58 0.91 14.88
C ALA A 64 11.11 0.95 14.90
N GLU A 65 11.69 1.85 14.11
CA GLU A 65 13.14 2.05 14.09
C GLU A 65 13.67 2.60 15.42
N GLU A 66 12.96 3.54 16.03
CA GLU A 66 13.32 4.12 17.32
C GLU A 66 13.27 3.07 18.45
N ILE A 67 12.21 2.27 18.50
CA ILE A 67 12.03 1.18 19.45
C ILE A 67 13.17 0.16 19.31
N ALA A 68 13.49 -0.25 18.09
CA ALA A 68 14.59 -1.17 17.82
C ALA A 68 15.94 -0.57 18.25
N LYS A 69 16.21 0.71 17.96
CA LYS A 69 17.46 1.38 18.37
C LYS A 69 17.58 1.57 19.88
N ALA A 70 16.46 1.75 20.58
CA ALA A 70 16.44 1.95 22.03
C ALA A 70 16.71 0.66 22.82
N GLU A 71 16.63 -0.51 22.18
CA GLU A 71 16.79 -1.79 22.87
C GLU A 71 18.26 -2.08 23.21
N LYS A 72 18.50 -2.55 24.45
CA LYS A 72 19.86 -2.74 24.96
C LYS A 72 20.56 -3.89 24.26
N GLY A 73 21.65 -3.59 23.55
CA GLY A 73 22.47 -4.58 22.84
C GLY A 73 22.32 -4.53 21.33
N VAL A 74 21.46 -3.64 20.81
CA VAL A 74 21.39 -3.30 19.40
C VAL A 74 22.58 -2.44 19.01
N LYS A 75 23.23 -2.83 17.91
CA LYS A 75 24.38 -2.14 17.31
C LYS A 75 23.99 -1.38 16.04
N SER A 76 23.03 -1.94 15.30
CA SER A 76 22.55 -1.40 14.03
C SER A 76 21.11 -1.84 13.78
N VAL A 77 20.36 -1.01 13.08
CA VAL A 77 18.97 -1.28 12.68
C VAL A 77 18.85 -1.08 11.17
N ILE A 78 18.36 -2.12 10.49
CA ILE A 78 18.01 -2.12 9.08
C ILE A 78 16.49 -2.08 8.98
N ASN A 79 15.96 -0.93 8.57
CA ASN A 79 14.53 -0.71 8.42
C ASN A 79 14.09 -0.97 6.96
N ASN A 80 13.62 -2.18 6.70
CA ASN A 80 13.03 -2.59 5.42
C ASN A 80 11.49 -2.56 5.47
N LEU A 81 10.90 -1.76 6.37
CA LEU A 81 9.46 -1.58 6.40
C LEU A 81 9.00 -0.80 5.17
N THR A 82 7.98 -1.31 4.50
CA THR A 82 7.28 -0.61 3.44
C THR A 82 6.04 0.02 4.03
N VAL A 83 5.86 1.32 3.84
CA VAL A 83 4.60 1.96 4.17
C VAL A 83 3.62 1.60 3.07
N LYS A 84 2.43 1.15 3.44
CA LYS A 84 1.33 1.01 2.48
C LYS A 84 1.25 2.30 1.71
N PRO A 85 1.20 2.25 0.38
CA PRO A 85 0.81 3.44 -0.36
C PRO A 85 -0.53 3.85 0.23
N ALA A 86 -0.57 4.99 0.93
CA ALA A 86 -1.83 5.68 1.07
C ALA A 86 -2.36 5.80 -0.36
N ASP A 87 -3.64 5.54 -0.59
CA ASP A 87 -4.30 5.78 -1.86
C ASP A 87 -4.31 7.30 -2.13
N VAL A 88 -3.13 7.89 -2.31
CA VAL A 88 -2.89 9.23 -2.78
C VAL A 88 -2.56 9.07 -4.26
N PRO A 89 -3.47 9.50 -5.15
CA PRO A 89 -3.27 9.33 -6.58
C PRO A 89 -1.97 10.00 -7.00
N ILE A 90 -1.14 9.18 -7.65
CA ILE A 90 0.23 9.49 -8.05
C ILE A 90 0.21 10.59 -9.12
N VAL A 91 0.59 11.82 -8.73
CA VAL A 91 0.72 13.00 -9.59
C VAL A 91 1.91 12.81 -10.55
N ILE A 92 1.66 12.56 -11.83
CA ILE A 92 2.69 12.57 -12.88
C ILE A 92 2.12 13.27 -14.13
N ALA A 93 2.81 14.35 -14.52
CA ALA A 93 2.60 15.20 -15.70
C ALA A 93 1.21 15.83 -15.83
N GLU A 94 0.94 16.79 -14.95
CA GLU A 94 -0.24 17.63 -15.00
C GLU A 94 -0.11 18.68 -16.11
N ASP A 95 -0.98 18.63 -17.13
CA ASP A 95 -1.42 19.85 -17.80
C ASP A 95 -2.32 20.58 -16.80
N PRO A 96 -1.85 21.67 -16.15
CA PRO A 96 -2.58 22.31 -15.06
C PRO A 96 -3.93 22.86 -15.54
N THR A 97 -4.06 23.13 -16.84
CA THR A 97 -5.30 23.62 -17.44
C THR A 97 -6.35 22.51 -17.51
N LEU A 98 -5.95 21.32 -17.95
CA LEU A 98 -6.87 20.17 -18.04
C LEU A 98 -7.38 19.77 -16.66
N ILE A 99 -6.52 19.78 -15.65
CA ILE A 99 -6.87 19.39 -14.28
C ILE A 99 -7.84 20.37 -13.65
N LYS A 100 -7.57 21.67 -13.79
CA LYS A 100 -8.48 22.71 -13.32
C LYS A 100 -9.86 22.57 -13.97
N ASN A 101 -9.91 22.39 -15.28
CA ASN A 101 -11.17 22.27 -16.01
C ASN A 101 -11.95 20.99 -15.66
N VAL A 102 -11.25 19.87 -15.42
CA VAL A 102 -11.87 18.62 -14.96
C VAL A 102 -12.42 18.78 -13.55
N ALA A 103 -11.66 19.40 -12.64
CA ALA A 103 -12.12 19.68 -11.28
C ALA A 103 -13.34 20.62 -11.26
N ASP A 104 -13.33 21.66 -12.10
CA ASP A 104 -14.46 22.58 -12.27
C ASP A 104 -15.71 21.89 -12.81
N ALA A 105 -15.55 20.90 -13.70
CA ALA A 105 -16.67 20.11 -14.23
C ALA A 105 -17.24 19.10 -13.22
N THR A 106 -16.44 18.68 -12.23
CA THR A 106 -16.84 17.68 -11.23
C THR A 106 -17.32 18.27 -9.91
N LYS A 107 -17.16 19.58 -9.70
CA LYS A 107 -17.57 20.28 -8.46
C LYS A 107 -19.06 20.14 -8.14
N ASP A 108 -19.90 20.03 -9.18
CA ASP A 108 -21.35 19.89 -9.04
C ASP A 108 -21.77 18.44 -8.69
N PHE A 109 -20.80 17.52 -8.62
CA PHE A 109 -20.99 16.10 -8.38
C PHE A 109 -20.12 15.62 -7.19
N PRO A 110 -20.55 15.84 -5.93
CA PRO A 110 -19.74 15.50 -4.76
C PRO A 110 -19.48 14.00 -4.59
N THR A 111 -20.27 13.15 -5.25
CA THR A 111 -20.11 11.69 -5.25
C THR A 111 -19.19 11.17 -6.37
N VAL A 112 -18.70 12.06 -7.22
CA VAL A 112 -17.84 11.75 -8.36
C VAL A 112 -16.44 12.27 -8.09
N LYS A 113 -15.45 11.38 -8.16
CA LYS A 113 -14.03 11.72 -8.12
C LYS A 113 -13.46 11.63 -9.52
N ALA A 114 -12.72 12.65 -9.93
CA ALA A 114 -12.03 12.69 -11.21
C ALA A 114 -10.53 12.89 -10.99
N GLU A 115 -9.74 12.06 -11.64
CA GLU A 115 -8.29 12.12 -11.63
C GLU A 115 -7.78 12.23 -13.06
N VAL A 116 -6.75 13.03 -13.29
CA VAL A 116 -6.17 13.19 -14.62
C VAL A 116 -4.71 12.75 -14.57
N LYS A 117 -4.33 11.81 -15.43
CA LYS A 117 -2.97 11.29 -15.53
C LYS A 117 -2.54 11.15 -16.98
N ASP A 118 -1.47 11.84 -17.38
CA ASP A 118 -0.94 11.81 -18.75
C ASP A 118 -1.94 12.18 -19.87
N GLY A 119 -3.01 12.91 -19.53
CA GLY A 119 -4.13 13.24 -20.43
C GLY A 119 -5.26 12.18 -20.45
N VAL A 120 -5.19 11.18 -19.57
CA VAL A 120 -6.26 10.21 -19.31
C VAL A 120 -7.06 10.68 -18.10
N VAL A 121 -8.38 10.84 -18.24
CA VAL A 121 -9.29 11.21 -17.16
C VAL A 121 -9.92 9.93 -16.58
N LEU A 122 -9.63 9.61 -15.33
CA LEU A 122 -10.25 8.52 -14.59
C LEU A 122 -11.40 9.06 -13.74
N LEU A 123 -12.60 8.53 -13.93
CA LEU A 123 -13.80 8.89 -13.17
C LEU A 123 -14.22 7.72 -12.28
N THR A 124 -14.40 7.96 -10.98
CA THR A 124 -14.86 6.97 -10.00
C THR A 124 -15.96 7.53 -9.10
N GLY A 125 -16.78 6.65 -8.55
CA GLY A 125 -17.88 7.01 -7.65
C GLY A 125 -19.27 6.74 -8.24
N GLU A 126 -20.27 7.43 -7.71
CA GLU A 126 -21.67 7.21 -8.05
C GLU A 126 -22.25 8.43 -8.77
N ILE A 127 -23.04 8.19 -9.83
CA ILE A 127 -23.66 9.26 -10.60
C ILE A 127 -25.06 8.85 -11.08
N LYS A 128 -25.97 9.82 -11.16
CA LYS A 128 -27.28 9.61 -11.80
C LYS A 128 -27.14 9.59 -13.31
N LYS A 129 -27.94 8.77 -14.00
CA LYS A 129 -27.92 8.69 -15.48
C LYS A 129 -28.02 10.05 -16.18
N ALA A 130 -28.86 10.96 -15.69
CA ALA A 130 -29.01 12.31 -16.26
C ALA A 130 -27.74 13.17 -16.09
N SER A 131 -27.09 13.06 -14.94
CA SER A 131 -25.85 13.77 -14.61
C SER A 131 -24.65 13.25 -15.39
N LEU A 132 -24.60 11.93 -15.65
CA LEU A 132 -23.53 11.31 -16.44
C LEU A 132 -23.48 11.86 -17.86
N ILE A 133 -24.63 12.07 -18.49
CA ILE A 133 -24.72 12.58 -19.86
C ILE A 133 -24.08 13.98 -19.93
N ASN A 134 -24.44 14.87 -19.01
CA ASN A 134 -23.89 16.22 -18.94
C ASN A 134 -22.39 16.23 -18.62
N LEU A 135 -21.94 15.39 -17.68
CA LEU A 135 -20.53 15.27 -17.32
C LEU A 135 -19.68 14.80 -18.50
N MET A 136 -20.12 13.76 -19.22
CA MET A 136 -19.39 13.23 -20.37
C MET A 136 -19.30 14.25 -21.52
N GLN A 137 -20.35 15.06 -21.73
CA GLN A 137 -20.32 16.15 -22.71
C GLN A 137 -19.28 17.22 -22.36
N HIS A 138 -19.25 17.66 -21.09
CA HIS A 138 -18.26 18.63 -20.62
C HIS A 138 -16.84 18.07 -20.72
N LEU A 139 -16.60 16.83 -20.28
CA LEU A 139 -15.27 16.23 -20.33
C LEU A 139 -14.79 15.98 -21.77
N SER A 140 -15.68 15.64 -22.69
CA SER A 140 -15.33 15.48 -24.12
C SER A 140 -14.89 16.81 -24.76
N ALA A 141 -15.46 17.93 -24.32
CA ALA A 141 -15.07 19.27 -24.80
C ALA A 141 -13.64 19.63 -24.39
N LEU A 142 -13.13 19.06 -23.29
CA LEU A 142 -11.75 19.24 -22.82
C LEU A 142 -10.73 18.46 -23.67
N LYS A 143 -11.20 17.66 -24.64
CA LYS A 143 -10.36 16.81 -25.53
C LYS A 143 -9.26 16.05 -24.79
N PRO A 144 -9.58 15.30 -23.71
CA PRO A 144 -8.61 14.45 -23.07
C PRO A 144 -8.15 13.37 -24.07
N LYS A 145 -6.94 12.85 -23.89
CA LYS A 145 -6.44 11.74 -24.71
C LYS A 145 -7.30 10.48 -24.54
N LYS A 146 -7.86 10.28 -23.34
CA LYS A 146 -8.74 9.14 -23.03
C LYS A 146 -9.60 9.47 -21.80
N ILE A 147 -10.79 8.88 -21.73
CA ILE A 147 -11.65 8.92 -20.53
C ILE A 147 -11.87 7.47 -20.08
N ASP A 148 -11.42 7.14 -18.88
CA ASP A 148 -11.68 5.87 -18.19
C ASP A 148 -12.85 6.08 -17.22
N ASN A 149 -14.05 5.70 -17.65
CA ASN A 149 -15.27 5.87 -16.85
C ASN A 149 -15.53 4.61 -16.02
N LYS A 150 -15.28 4.71 -14.71
CA LYS A 150 -15.60 3.69 -13.71
C LYS A 150 -16.73 4.14 -12.78
N LEU A 151 -17.60 5.03 -13.25
CA LEU A 151 -18.75 5.50 -12.49
C LEU A 151 -19.86 4.45 -12.44
N ILE A 152 -20.47 4.31 -11.28
CA ILE A 152 -21.64 3.47 -11.06
C ILE A 152 -22.88 4.31 -11.31
N VAL A 153 -23.66 3.94 -12.32
CA VAL A 153 -24.90 4.62 -12.66
C VAL A 153 -26.02 4.11 -11.76
N LYS A 154 -26.62 5.01 -10.98
CA LYS A 154 -27.86 4.78 -10.24
C LYS A 154 -29.07 5.41 -10.92
#